data_AF-A0A1F9WBE2-F1
#
_entry.id   AF-A0A1F9WBE2-F1
#
_cell.length_a   1.000
_cell.length_b   1.000
_cell.length_c   1.000
_cell.angle_alpha   90.00
_cell.angle_beta   90.00
_cell.angle_gamma   90.00
#
_symmetry.space_group_name_H-M   'P 1'
#
loop_
_entity.id
_entity.type
_entity.pdbx_description
1 polymer ?
#
loop_
_entity_poly.entity_id
_entity_poly.type
_entity_poly.pdbx_seq_one_letter_code
_entity_poly.pdbx_strand_id
1 'polypeptide(L)'
;MGIWSNAFKIPEPPEPTPEEKKLLDVLAEKVRRRGMGEIAAFTVESTAPLHNLGAQGITFIEPALTMLFKKEEVEKYRALLENSKAVKYLVSKLNAEPEDASDVKKRP
;
A
#
# COMPACT_ATOMS: atom_id res chain seq x y z
N MET A 1 -10.75 25.32 -27.41
CA MET A 1 -10.14 24.89 -26.13
C MET A 1 -8.63 24.96 -26.30
N GLY A 2 -7.96 25.81 -25.52
CA GLY A 2 -6.52 26.08 -25.69
C GLY A 2 -5.61 25.04 -25.03
N ILE A 3 -4.34 25.08 -25.43
CA ILE A 3 -3.19 24.27 -24.95
C ILE A 3 -3.09 24.13 -23.41
N TRP A 4 -3.74 25.01 -22.67
CA TRP A 4 -3.80 25.05 -21.21
C TRP A 4 -4.64 23.94 -20.56
N SER A 5 -5.57 23.31 -21.30
CA SER A 5 -6.44 22.27 -20.74
C SER A 5 -5.72 20.98 -20.35
N ASN A 6 -4.54 20.73 -20.92
CA ASN A 6 -3.71 19.56 -20.59
C ASN A 6 -2.56 19.88 -19.63
N ALA A 7 -2.19 21.15 -19.45
CA ALA A 7 -1.04 21.56 -18.64
C ALA A 7 -1.21 21.33 -17.12
N PHE A 8 -2.45 21.23 -16.64
CA PHE A 8 -2.78 21.02 -15.22
C PHE A 8 -3.39 19.65 -14.92
N LYS A 9 -3.39 18.71 -15.89
CA LYS A 9 -3.90 17.36 -15.65
C LYS A 9 -2.88 16.56 -14.86
N ILE A 10 -3.25 16.18 -13.64
CA ILE A 10 -2.48 15.21 -12.86
C ILE A 10 -2.77 13.82 -13.46
N PRO A 11 -1.76 13.05 -13.87
CA PRO A 11 -1.98 11.71 -14.38
C PRO A 11 -2.58 10.83 -13.29
N GLU A 12 -3.61 10.06 -13.63
CA GLU A 12 -4.15 9.07 -12.70
C GLU A 12 -3.16 7.91 -12.53
N PRO A 13 -2.95 7.42 -11.30
CA PRO A 13 -2.16 6.23 -11.08
C PRO A 13 -2.84 5.02 -11.73
N PRO A 14 -2.05 4.07 -12.27
CA PRO A 14 -2.59 2.81 -12.77
C PRO A 14 -3.18 1.96 -11.64
N GLU A 15 -4.15 1.11 -11.96
CA GLU A 15 -4.59 0.08 -11.02
C GLU A 15 -3.45 -0.93 -10.77
N PRO A 16 -3.22 -1.40 -9.53
CA PRO A 16 -2.24 -2.45 -9.27
C PRO A 16 -2.63 -3.76 -9.95
N THR A 17 -1.66 -4.43 -10.56
CA THR A 17 -1.84 -5.71 -11.25
C THR A 17 -2.19 -6.83 -10.26
N PRO A 18 -2.71 -7.99 -10.73
CA PRO A 18 -2.96 -9.14 -9.86
C PRO A 18 -1.71 -9.62 -9.10
N GLU A 19 -0.55 -9.60 -9.73
CA GLU A 19 0.73 -9.97 -9.12
C GLU A 19 1.12 -8.99 -8.02
N GLU A 20 0.96 -7.69 -8.28
CA GLU A 20 1.22 -6.62 -7.32
C GLU A 20 0.27 -6.68 -6.13
N LYS A 21 -1.02 -6.94 -6.36
CA LYS A 21 -2.01 -7.16 -5.30
C LYS A 21 -1.62 -8.32 -4.39
N LYS A 22 -1.15 -9.44 -4.95
CA LYS A 22 -0.64 -10.58 -4.15
C LYS A 22 0.55 -10.18 -3.28
N LEU A 23 1.47 -9.36 -3.78
CA LEU A 23 2.60 -8.85 -2.99
C LEU A 23 2.10 -7.99 -1.82
N LEU A 24 1.13 -7.10 -2.06
CA LEU A 24 0.52 -6.27 -1.04
C LEU A 24 -0.28 -7.08 -0.01
N ASP A 25 -0.95 -8.14 -0.43
CA ASP A 25 -1.68 -9.05 0.46
C ASP A 25 -0.71 -9.75 1.44
N VAL A 26 0.42 -10.26 0.94
CA VAL A 26 1.48 -10.88 1.76
C VAL A 26 2.09 -9.86 2.74
N LEU A 27 2.33 -8.63 2.28
CA LEU A 27 2.83 -7.55 3.13
C LEU A 27 1.83 -7.23 4.25
N ALA A 28 0.55 -7.03 3.91
CA ALA A 28 -0.49 -6.74 4.87
C ALA A 28 -0.65 -7.87 5.89
N GLU A 29 -0.61 -9.13 5.46
CA GLU A 29 -0.66 -10.29 6.35
C GLU A 29 0.53 -10.31 7.33
N LYS A 30 1.76 -10.08 6.85
CA LYS A 30 2.95 -9.99 7.72
C LYS A 30 2.79 -8.92 8.81
N VAL A 31 2.21 -7.77 8.46
CA VAL A 31 1.98 -6.66 9.40
C VAL A 31 0.85 -6.97 10.38
N ARG A 32 -0.29 -7.50 9.90
CA ARG A 32 -1.41 -7.90 10.76
C ARG A 32 -1.02 -8.99 11.77
N ARG A 33 -0.22 -9.99 11.35
CA ARG A 33 0.31 -11.04 12.24
C ARG A 33 1.17 -10.51 13.38
N ARG A 34 1.71 -9.27 13.28
CA ARG A 34 2.47 -8.59 14.35
C ARG A 34 1.58 -7.71 15.23
N GLY A 35 0.26 -7.68 15.01
CA GLY A 35 -0.66 -6.78 15.70
C GLY A 35 -0.52 -5.31 15.31
N MET A 36 0.08 -5.03 14.13
CA MET A 36 0.44 -3.67 13.69
C MET A 36 -0.46 -3.13 12.56
N GLY A 37 -1.55 -3.82 12.23
CA GLY A 37 -2.41 -3.49 11.08
C GLY A 37 -2.88 -2.04 11.07
N GLU A 38 -3.53 -1.60 12.15
CA GLU A 38 -4.10 -0.25 12.28
C GLU A 38 -3.03 0.86 12.26
N ILE A 39 -1.94 0.68 13.02
CA ILE A 39 -0.84 1.66 13.08
C ILE A 39 -0.17 1.79 11.70
N ALA A 40 0.04 0.66 11.01
CA ALA A 40 0.61 0.68 9.67
C ALA A 40 -0.34 1.33 8.65
N ALA A 41 -1.65 1.04 8.73
CA ALA A 41 -2.66 1.67 7.89
C ALA A 41 -2.65 3.20 8.09
N PHE A 42 -2.72 3.65 9.34
CA PHE A 42 -2.63 5.07 9.70
C PHE A 42 -1.34 5.73 9.19
N THR A 43 -0.19 5.09 9.40
CA THR A 43 1.11 5.62 8.99
C THR A 43 1.18 5.78 7.48
N VAL A 44 0.79 4.76 6.73
CA VAL A 44 0.81 4.77 5.26
C VAL A 44 -0.24 5.74 4.69
N GLU A 45 -1.42 5.84 5.31
CA GLU A 45 -2.44 6.81 4.90
C GLU A 45 -2.01 8.25 5.17
N SER A 46 -1.25 8.50 6.25
CA SER A 46 -0.72 9.84 6.56
C SER A 46 0.21 10.39 5.47
N THR A 47 0.79 9.51 4.63
CA THR A 47 1.61 9.92 3.48
C THR A 47 0.82 10.08 2.19
N ALA A 48 -0.51 9.89 2.21
CA ALA A 48 -1.39 10.09 1.07
C ALA A 48 -1.14 11.41 0.30
N PRO A 49 -0.97 12.58 0.98
CA PRO A 49 -0.71 13.85 0.29
C PRO A 49 0.60 13.88 -0.50
N LEU A 50 1.59 13.08 -0.09
CA LEU A 50 2.92 13.05 -0.69
C LEU A 50 2.96 12.27 -2.01
N HIS A 51 2.02 11.35 -2.26
CA HIS A 51 1.99 10.59 -3.52
C HIS A 51 1.75 11.48 -4.75
N ASN A 52 1.18 12.67 -4.56
CA ASN A 52 0.97 13.65 -5.63
C ASN A 52 2.11 14.68 -5.75
N LEU A 53 3.10 14.67 -4.83
CA LEU A 53 4.18 15.65 -4.75
C LEU A 53 5.47 15.23 -5.49
N GLY A 54 5.41 14.22 -6.36
CA GLY A 54 6.57 13.73 -7.13
C GLY A 54 7.26 12.53 -6.49
N ALA A 55 8.26 11.97 -7.19
CA ALA A 55 8.77 10.60 -7.08
C ALA A 55 9.56 10.21 -5.79
N GLN A 56 9.26 10.80 -4.63
CA GLN A 56 10.12 10.67 -3.42
C GLN A 56 9.38 10.49 -2.09
N GLY A 57 8.05 10.23 -2.10
CA GLY A 57 7.30 9.99 -0.85
C GLY A 57 7.86 8.83 -0.02
N ILE A 58 8.42 7.81 -0.68
CA ILE A 58 8.99 6.64 0.00
C ILE A 58 10.25 6.94 0.76
N THR A 59 11.10 7.84 0.27
CA THR A 59 12.35 8.20 0.95
C THR A 59 12.10 8.75 2.36
N PHE A 60 10.91 9.33 2.61
CA PHE A 60 10.50 9.79 3.94
C PHE A 60 10.06 8.67 4.88
N ILE A 61 9.46 7.59 4.36
CA ILE A 61 8.98 6.45 5.18
C ILE A 61 9.95 5.27 5.21
N GLU A 62 10.94 5.25 4.32
CA GLU A 62 11.97 4.22 4.23
C GLU A 62 12.66 3.93 5.58
N PRO A 63 12.98 4.93 6.44
CA PRO A 63 13.54 4.65 7.77
C PRO A 63 12.63 3.78 8.67
N ALA A 64 11.31 3.99 8.60
CA ALA A 64 10.35 3.19 9.36
C ALA A 64 10.17 1.79 8.75
N LEU A 65 10.14 1.71 7.42
CA LEU A 65 9.99 0.43 6.71
C LEU A 65 11.21 -0.48 6.91
N THR A 66 12.42 0.07 6.87
CA THR A 66 13.68 -0.68 7.07
C THR A 66 13.87 -1.17 8.51
N MET A 67 13.15 -0.61 9.49
CA MET A 67 13.09 -1.17 10.85
C MET A 67 12.28 -2.48 10.90
N LEU A 68 11.29 -2.65 10.01
CA LEU A 68 10.36 -3.79 10.01
C LEU A 68 10.66 -4.84 8.94
N PHE A 69 11.34 -4.44 7.87
CA PHE A 69 11.64 -5.21 6.67
C PHE A 69 13.10 -5.05 6.25
N LYS A 70 13.64 -6.03 5.52
CA LYS A 70 14.98 -5.89 4.93
C LYS A 70 14.97 -4.84 3.81
N LYS A 71 16.11 -4.19 3.57
CA LYS A 71 16.22 -3.17 2.51
C LYS A 71 15.80 -3.71 1.14
N GLU A 72 16.17 -4.96 0.82
CA GLU A 72 15.80 -5.61 -0.44
C GLU A 72 14.30 -5.92 -0.53
N GLU A 73 13.61 -6.05 0.61
CA GLU A 73 12.15 -6.15 0.63
C GLU A 73 11.52 -4.77 0.41
N VAL A 74 12.04 -3.72 1.04
CA VAL A 74 11.54 -2.34 0.88
C VAL A 74 11.63 -1.87 -0.57
N GLU A 75 12.74 -2.16 -1.26
CA GLU A 75 12.91 -1.83 -2.68
C GLU A 75 11.85 -2.50 -3.58
N LYS A 76 11.41 -3.71 -3.26
CA LYS A 76 10.36 -4.42 -4.03
C LYS A 76 9.00 -3.73 -3.92
N TYR A 77 8.73 -3.09 -2.79
CA TYR A 77 7.48 -2.35 -2.58
C TYR A 77 7.62 -0.88 -2.95
N ARG A 78 8.82 -0.40 -3.34
CA ARG A 78 9.06 1.01 -3.64
C ARG A 78 8.16 1.51 -4.76
N ALA A 79 8.20 0.87 -5.93
CA ALA A 79 7.32 1.27 -7.03
C ALA A 79 5.82 1.14 -6.69
N LEU A 80 5.45 0.18 -5.84
CA LEU A 80 4.06 -0.03 -5.41
C LEU A 80 3.57 1.05 -4.47
N LEU A 81 4.39 1.44 -3.50
CA LEU A 81 4.04 2.47 -2.52
C LEU A 81 4.08 3.89 -3.13
N GLU A 82 4.68 4.08 -4.30
CA GLU A 82 4.55 5.32 -5.08
C GLU A 82 3.20 5.42 -5.81
N ASN A 83 2.52 4.29 -6.03
CA ASN A 83 1.20 4.24 -6.66
C ASN A 83 0.10 4.42 -5.61
N SER A 84 -0.58 5.57 -5.62
CA SER A 84 -1.62 5.87 -4.63
C SER A 84 -2.82 4.91 -4.66
N LYS A 85 -3.11 4.24 -5.79
CA LYS A 85 -4.14 3.19 -5.86
C LYS A 85 -3.68 1.88 -5.21
N ALA A 86 -2.41 1.52 -5.40
CA ALA A 86 -1.80 0.39 -4.70
C ALA A 86 -1.72 0.63 -3.19
N VAL A 87 -1.42 1.85 -2.75
CA VAL A 87 -1.45 2.24 -1.33
C VAL A 87 -2.87 2.14 -0.75
N LYS A 88 -3.90 2.64 -1.46
CA LYS A 88 -5.30 2.46 -1.04
C LYS A 88 -5.68 0.99 -0.89
N TYR A 89 -5.25 0.15 -1.83
CA TYR A 89 -5.43 -1.30 -1.74
C TYR A 89 -4.74 -1.86 -0.49
N LEU A 90 -3.48 -1.50 -0.24
CA LEU A 90 -2.73 -1.94 0.94
C LEU A 90 -3.43 -1.53 2.25
N VAL A 91 -3.87 -0.27 2.38
CA VAL A 91 -4.61 0.23 3.56
C VAL A 91 -5.89 -0.59 3.78
N SER A 92 -6.64 -0.90 2.72
CA SER A 92 -7.84 -1.74 2.83
C SER A 92 -7.52 -3.15 3.37
N LYS A 93 -6.35 -3.69 3.02
CA LYS A 93 -5.90 -4.99 3.51
C LYS A 93 -5.36 -4.92 4.93
N LEU A 94 -4.67 -3.85 5.31
CA LEU A 94 -4.16 -3.66 6.67
C LEU A 94 -5.29 -3.55 7.70
N ASN A 95 -6.41 -2.94 7.31
CA ASN A 95 -7.63 -2.79 8.13
C ASN A 95 -8.59 -3.99 8.06
N ALA A 96 -8.32 -4.98 7.21
CA ALA A 96 -9.16 -6.17 7.14
C ALA A 96 -9.01 -6.98 8.42
N GLU A 97 -10.13 -7.43 8.99
CA GLU A 97 -10.10 -8.44 10.04
C GLU A 97 -9.40 -9.70 9.51
N PRO A 98 -8.62 -10.42 10.33
CA PRO A 98 -8.13 -11.72 9.93
C PRO A 98 -9.34 -12.57 9.54
N GLU A 99 -9.39 -13.08 8.30
CA GLU A 99 -10.35 -14.10 7.96
C GLU A 99 -10.07 -15.30 8.87
N ASP A 100 -10.90 -15.45 9.90
CA ASP A 100 -10.87 -16.63 10.75
C ASP A 100 -11.10 -17.83 9.85
N ALA A 101 -10.14 -18.75 9.82
CA ALA A 101 -10.23 -20.03 9.11
C ALA A 101 -11.29 -20.98 9.73
N SER A 102 -12.39 -20.47 10.26
CA SER A 102 -13.46 -21.22 10.95
C SER A 102 -14.61 -21.67 10.05
N ASP A 103 -14.70 -21.21 8.80
CA ASP A 103 -15.85 -21.53 7.93
C ASP A 103 -15.75 -22.84 7.11
N VAL A 104 -14.87 -23.78 7.51
CA VAL A 104 -14.75 -25.10 6.85
C VAL A 104 -15.41 -26.25 7.64
N LYS A 105 -15.99 -26.02 8.83
CA LYS A 105 -16.73 -27.07 9.57
C LYS A 105 -18.12 -26.64 10.02
N LYS A 106 -19.03 -26.48 9.07
CA LYS A 106 -20.47 -26.74 9.29
C LYS A 106 -21.17 -26.94 7.94
N ARG A 107 -21.12 -28.17 7.44
CA ARG A 107 -22.20 -28.71 6.62
C ARG A 107 -22.73 -29.97 7.32
N PRO A 108 -24.06 -30.06 7.53
CA PRO A 108 -24.70 -31.18 8.22
C PRO A 108 -24.49 -32.51 7.47
#